data_AF-A0AA43EHN7-F1
#
_entry.id   AF-A0AA43EHN7-F1
#
_cell.length_a   1.000
_cell.length_b   1.000
_cell.length_c   1.000
_cell.angle_alpha   90.00
_cell.angle_beta   90.00
_cell.angle_gamma   90.00
#
_symmetry.space_group_name_H-M   'P 1'
#
loop_
_entity.id
_entity.type
_entity.pdbx_description
1 polymer ?
#
loop_
_entity_poly.entity_id
_entity_poly.type
_entity_poly.pdbx_seq_one_letter_code
_entity_poly.pdbx_strand_id
1 'polypeptide(L)'
;MMAYLDPETGELTVGVMPTEPLTLDADTQNALRRDTEGLEIVRHADGSESMDLQGRFQSVSVVRIDQNGNAVVCADNAENVENILTETTVAPATLEVK
;
A
#
# COMPACT_ATOMS: atom_id res chain seq x y z
N MET A 1 -14.46 8.18 16.30
CA MET A 1 -15.36 8.49 15.17
C MET A 1 -14.43 8.90 14.04
N MET A 2 -14.26 8.06 13.01
CA MET A 2 -13.37 8.33 11.89
C MET A 2 -14.20 8.73 10.66
N ALA A 3 -13.67 9.68 9.89
CA ALA A 3 -14.23 10.08 8.61
C ALA A 3 -13.31 9.59 7.49
N TYR A 4 -13.89 9.07 6.43
CA TYR A 4 -13.16 8.56 5.25
C TYR A 4 -13.77 9.17 3.99
N LEU A 5 -12.94 9.27 2.95
CA LEU A 5 -13.38 9.73 1.64
C LEU A 5 -13.93 8.52 0.88
N ASP A 6 -15.17 8.58 0.45
CA ASP A 6 -15.73 7.59 -0.47
C ASP A 6 -15.04 7.72 -1.84
N PRO A 7 -14.37 6.67 -2.34
CA PRO A 7 -13.63 6.73 -3.60
C PRO A 7 -14.52 6.85 -4.84
N GLU A 8 -15.80 6.47 -4.77
CA GLU A 8 -16.73 6.57 -5.91
C GLU A 8 -17.37 7.96 -6.00
N THR A 9 -17.66 8.58 -4.86
CA THR A 9 -18.43 9.84 -4.81
C THR A 9 -17.57 11.05 -4.42
N GLY A 10 -16.40 10.83 -3.84
CA GLY A 10 -15.55 11.88 -3.27
C GLY A 10 -16.13 12.52 -2.01
N GLU A 11 -17.24 12.00 -1.47
CA GLU A 11 -17.88 12.54 -0.28
C GLU A 11 -17.19 12.06 1.00
N LEU A 12 -17.17 12.94 2.00
CA LEU A 12 -16.59 12.67 3.30
C LEU A 12 -17.64 11.95 4.15
N THR A 13 -17.54 10.63 4.24
CA THR A 13 -18.49 9.79 4.99
C THR A 13 -17.96 9.48 6.39
N VAL A 14 -18.87 9.39 7.35
CA VAL A 14 -18.56 9.14 8.77
C VAL A 14 -19.30 7.86 9.17
N GLY A 15 -18.56 6.80 9.51
CA GLY A 15 -19.18 5.51 9.80
C GLY A 15 -18.20 4.40 10.19
N VAL A 16 -18.67 3.16 10.11
CA VAL A 16 -17.86 1.96 10.32
C VAL A 16 -17.02 1.74 9.08
N MET A 17 -15.70 1.60 9.25
CA MET A 17 -14.74 1.34 8.17
C MET A 17 -15.32 0.32 7.19
N PRO A 18 -15.25 0.54 5.87
CA PRO A 18 -15.72 -0.46 4.91
C PRO A 18 -15.02 -1.78 5.23
N THR A 19 -15.82 -2.82 5.45
CA THR A 19 -15.37 -4.20 5.65
C THR A 19 -14.86 -4.85 4.37
N GLU A 20 -14.90 -4.11 3.26
CA GLU A 20 -14.26 -4.54 2.02
C GLU A 20 -12.75 -4.43 2.17
N PRO A 21 -12.00 -5.45 1.71
CA PRO A 21 -10.55 -5.44 1.79
C PRO A 21 -10.02 -4.21 1.03
N LEU A 22 -9.17 -3.41 1.67
CA LEU A 22 -8.44 -2.38 0.95
C LEU A 22 -7.63 -3.07 -0.15
N THR A 23 -7.89 -2.67 -1.39
CA THR A 23 -7.10 -3.10 -2.54
C THR A 23 -6.20 -1.95 -2.97
N LEU A 24 -4.95 -2.27 -3.29
CA LEU A 24 -4.04 -1.29 -3.88
C LEU A 24 -4.37 -1.11 -5.36
N ASP A 25 -4.18 0.09 -5.88
CA ASP A 25 -4.22 0.34 -7.32
C ASP A 25 -3.06 -0.37 -8.04
N ALA A 26 -3.22 -0.56 -9.35
CA ALA A 26 -2.27 -1.32 -10.17
C ALA A 26 -0.85 -0.69 -10.18
N ASP A 27 -0.75 0.63 -10.12
CA ASP A 27 0.55 1.33 -10.15
C ASP A 27 1.29 1.12 -8.84
N THR A 28 0.60 1.21 -7.70
CA THR A 28 1.16 0.92 -6.37
C THR A 28 1.58 -0.55 -6.24
N GLN A 29 0.74 -1.49 -6.69
CA GLN A 29 1.10 -2.91 -6.70
C GLN A 29 2.36 -3.17 -7.52
N ASN A 30 2.43 -2.57 -8.72
CA ASN A 30 3.58 -2.70 -9.59
C ASN A 30 4.83 -2.07 -8.97
N ALA A 31 4.74 -0.88 -8.36
CA ALA A 31 5.86 -0.22 -7.72
C ALA A 31 6.46 -1.00 -6.52
N LEU A 32 5.64 -1.81 -5.84
CA LEU A 32 6.05 -2.70 -4.75
C LEU A 32 6.74 -3.99 -5.21
N ARG A 33 6.72 -4.31 -6.51
CA ARG A 33 7.41 -5.48 -7.07
C ARG A 33 8.92 -5.28 -7.06
N ARG A 34 9.63 -6.32 -6.61
CA ARG A 34 11.10 -6.36 -6.51
C ARG A 34 11.75 -7.41 -7.43
N ASP A 35 10.96 -8.03 -8.31
CA ASP A 35 11.41 -9.02 -9.28
C ASP A 35 11.80 -8.39 -10.63
N THR A 36 12.56 -9.14 -11.42
CA THR A 36 13.01 -8.76 -12.77
C THR A 36 12.15 -9.35 -13.88
N GLU A 37 11.04 -10.01 -13.55
CA GLU A 37 10.20 -10.68 -14.53
C GLU A 37 9.53 -9.66 -15.46
N GLY A 38 9.59 -9.91 -16.77
CA GLY A 38 9.01 -9.04 -17.79
C GLY A 38 9.72 -7.69 -17.97
N LEU A 39 10.87 -7.45 -17.35
CA LEU A 39 11.70 -6.27 -17.66
C LEU A 39 12.25 -6.37 -19.08
N GLU A 40 12.29 -5.24 -19.78
CA GLU A 40 12.78 -5.16 -21.15
C GLU A 40 14.08 -4.36 -21.23
N ILE A 41 14.98 -4.80 -22.11
CA ILE A 41 16.19 -4.03 -22.44
C ILE A 41 15.86 -3.13 -23.63
N VAL A 42 16.04 -1.83 -23.43
CA VAL A 42 15.95 -0.81 -24.46
C VAL A 42 17.34 -0.56 -25.03
N ARG A 43 17.48 -0.79 -26.34
CA ARG A 43 18.68 -0.44 -27.10
C ARG A 43 18.55 0.93 -27.73
N HIS A 44 19.52 1.79 -27.47
CA HIS A 44 19.59 3.14 -28.01
C HIS A 44 20.36 3.17 -29.33
N ALA A 45 20.12 4.20 -30.14
CA ALA A 45 20.76 4.35 -31.45
C ALA A 45 22.29 4.52 -31.37
N ASP A 46 22.82 4.93 -30.22
CA ASP A 46 24.25 5.06 -29.94
C ASP A 46 24.91 3.73 -29.50
N GLY A 47 24.14 2.65 -29.42
CA GLY A 47 24.60 1.32 -28.99
C GLY A 47 24.58 1.11 -27.48
N SER A 48 24.14 2.09 -26.68
CA SER A 48 23.93 1.88 -25.24
C SER A 48 22.66 1.05 -24.96
N GLU A 49 22.66 0.37 -23.82
CA GLU A 49 21.54 -0.43 -23.34
C GLU A 49 21.06 0.13 -21.99
N SER A 50 19.74 0.30 -21.85
CA SER A 50 19.10 0.62 -20.57
C SER A 50 18.00 -0.40 -20.29
N MET A 51 17.71 -0.68 -19.02
CA MET A 51 16.59 -1.54 -18.65
C MET A 51 15.37 -0.68 -18.32
N ASP A 52 14.24 -0.97 -18.97
CA ASP A 52 12.96 -0.35 -18.63
C ASP A 52 12.42 -1.00 -17.36
N LEU A 53 12.45 -0.24 -16.26
CA LEU A 53 11.98 -0.68 -14.95
C LEU A 53 10.46 -0.67 -14.82
N GLN A 54 9.73 -0.08 -15.78
CA GLN A 54 8.26 -0.05 -15.81
C GLN A 54 7.66 0.45 -14.49
N GLY A 55 8.25 1.49 -13.90
CA GLY A 55 7.80 2.06 -12.63
C GLY A 55 8.17 1.27 -11.35
N ARG A 56 8.87 0.14 -11.49
CA ARG A 56 9.35 -0.68 -10.36
C ARG A 56 10.64 -0.14 -9.76
N PHE A 57 11.05 -0.69 -8.62
CA PHE A 57 12.30 -0.36 -7.91
C PHE A 57 12.40 1.07 -7.37
N GLN A 58 11.29 1.80 -7.35
CA GLN A 58 11.19 3.08 -6.64
C GLN A 58 11.19 2.85 -5.12
N SER A 59 11.49 3.90 -4.36
CA SER A 59 11.30 3.88 -2.90
C SER A 59 9.83 4.16 -2.63
N VAL A 60 9.06 3.10 -2.40
CA VAL A 60 7.64 3.15 -2.03
C VAL A 60 7.49 2.46 -0.68
N SER A 61 6.70 3.06 0.20
CA SER A 61 6.36 2.49 1.49
C SER A 61 4.89 2.74 1.79
N VAL A 62 4.21 1.71 2.28
CA VAL A 62 2.82 1.78 2.76
C VAL A 62 2.86 1.87 4.27
N VAL A 63 2.12 2.83 4.82
CA VAL A 63 2.01 3.06 6.26
C VAL A 63 0.58 2.81 6.70
N ARG A 64 0.41 1.97 7.72
CA ARG A 64 -0.88 1.82 8.41
C ARG A 64 -0.96 2.86 9.54
N ILE A 65 -2.03 3.63 9.55
CA ILE A 65 -2.32 4.62 10.59
C ILE A 65 -3.40 4.05 11.53
N ASP A 66 -3.20 4.16 12.83
CA ASP A 66 -4.19 3.75 13.84
C ASP A 66 -5.33 4.77 14.01
N GLN A 67 -6.33 4.41 14.81
CA GLN A 67 -7.47 5.28 15.16
C GLN A 67 -7.08 6.57 15.89
N ASN A 68 -5.86 6.69 16.40
CA ASN A 68 -5.32 7.86 17.07
C ASN A 68 -4.47 8.74 16.14
N GLY A 69 -4.30 8.36 14.87
CA GLY A 69 -3.50 9.07 13.89
C GLY A 69 -2.00 8.72 13.92
N ASN A 70 -1.58 7.68 14.63
CA ASN A 70 -0.19 7.26 14.69
C ASN A 70 0.14 6.21 13.62
N ALA A 71 1.32 6.31 13.03
CA ALA A 71 1.87 5.25 12.19
C ALA A 71 2.20 4.01 13.04
N VAL A 72 1.60 2.86 12.71
CA VAL A 72 1.77 1.61 13.48
C VAL A 72 2.49 0.51 12.72
N VAL A 73 2.49 0.53 11.39
CA VAL A 73 3.24 -0.43 10.55
C VAL A 73 3.72 0.24 9.27
N CYS A 74 4.94 -0.07 8.83
CA CYS A 74 5.49 0.34 7.55
C CYS A 74 5.93 -0.90 6.74
N ALA A 75 5.50 -1.01 5.48
CA ALA A 75 5.96 -2.05 4.55
C ALA A 75 6.43 -1.45 3.22
N ASP A 76 7.43 -2.08 2.60
CA ASP A 76 8.14 -1.58 1.41
C ASP A 76 8.21 -2.60 0.27
N ASN A 77 7.51 -3.74 0.42
CA ASN A 77 7.39 -4.81 -0.56
C ASN A 77 5.98 -5.40 -0.56
N ALA A 78 5.58 -6.00 -1.69
CA ALA A 78 4.21 -6.44 -1.93
C ALA A 78 3.70 -7.44 -0.87
N GLU A 79 4.49 -8.45 -0.51
CA GLU A 79 4.13 -9.48 0.47
C GLU A 79 3.81 -8.86 1.84
N ASN A 80 4.67 -7.97 2.32
CA ASN A 80 4.45 -7.30 3.60
C ASN A 80 3.23 -6.37 3.56
N VAL A 81 2.95 -5.75 2.41
CA VAL A 81 1.76 -4.89 2.27
C VAL A 81 0.48 -5.73 2.29
N GLU A 82 0.42 -6.87 1.59
CA GLU A 82 -0.74 -7.77 1.63
C GLU A 82 -1.04 -8.25 3.06
N ASN A 83 -0.02 -8.56 3.84
CA ASN A 83 -0.18 -8.89 5.27
C ASN A 83 -0.79 -7.72 6.07
N ILE A 84 -0.37 -6.49 5.81
CA ILE A 84 -0.92 -5.30 6.49
C ILE A 84 -2.38 -5.04 6.09
N LEU A 85 -2.73 -5.27 4.83
CA LEU A 85 -4.08 -5.07 4.30
C LEU A 85 -5.07 -6.13 4.79
N THR A 86 -4.59 -7.34 5.06
CA THR A 86 -5.41 -8.46 5.55
C THR A 86 -5.49 -8.52 7.09
N GLU A 87 -4.54 -7.91 7.80
CA GLU A 87 -4.61 -7.71 9.24
C GLU A 87 -5.75 -6.75 9.62
N THR A 88 -6.93 -7.33 9.85
CA THR A 88 -8.01 -6.68 10.59
C THR A 88 -7.53 -6.48 12.02
N THR A 89 -7.25 -5.24 12.42
CA THR A 89 -6.88 -4.93 13.81
C THR A 89 -7.95 -5.45 14.77
N VAL A 90 -7.55 -6.42 15.60
CA VAL A 90 -8.20 -6.72 16.88
C VAL A 90 -8.27 -5.40 17.65
N ALA A 91 -9.48 -5.04 18.06
CA ALA A 91 -9.76 -3.89 18.92
C ALA A 91 -8.79 -3.85 20.11
N PRO A 92 -8.42 -2.67 20.64
CA PRO A 92 -7.54 -2.59 21.80
C PRO A 92 -8.20 -3.35 22.96
N ALA A 93 -7.57 -4.46 23.35
CA ALA A 93 -7.94 -5.17 24.56
C ALA A 93 -7.80 -4.19 25.74
N THR A 94 -8.93 -4.01 26.42
CA THR A 94 -9.14 -3.20 27.62
C THR A 94 -7.96 -3.33 28.59
N LEU A 95 -7.34 -2.20 28.95
CA LEU A 95 -6.45 -2.12 30.11
C LEU A 95 -7.28 -2.36 31.37
N GLU A 96 -7.24 -3.58 31.92
CA GLU A 96 -7.64 -3.82 33.30
C GLU A 96 -6.55 -3.25 34.22
N VAL A 97 -6.85 -2.14 34.88
CA VAL A 97 -6.08 -1.64 36.03
C VAL A 97 -6.69 -2.25 37.28
N LYS A 98 -5.88 -3.05 37.99
CA LYS A 98 -6.19 -3.71 39.26
C LYS A 98 -6.18 -2.73 40.43
#